data_AF-A0A348N6X9-F1
#
_entry.id   AF-A0A348N6X9-F1
#
_cell.length_a   1.000
_cell.length_b   1.000
_cell.length_c   1.000
_cell.angle_alpha   90.00
_cell.angle_beta   90.00
_cell.angle_gamma   90.00
#
_symmetry.space_group_name_H-M   'P 1'
#
loop_
_entity.id
_entity.type
_entity.pdbx_description
1 polymer ?
#
loop_
_entity_poly.entity_id
_entity_poly.type
_entity_poly.pdbx_seq_one_letter_code
_entity_poly.pdbx_strand_id
1 'polypeptide(L)'
;MIHPSYVELMKKVNQDVVVGEEPVVNSRYSIVCATAKRAREIIDGAEPMNIENADKKKALSIAVEELYNGDLKILSEEEVEEKNKKLQELKEDLSTDKYAYEKYINTEKETEAVVEE
;
A
#
# COMPACT_ATOMS: atom_id res chain seq x y z
N MET A 1 15.75 26.55 7.28
CA MET A 1 14.82 25.77 8.13
C MET A 1 14.71 24.38 7.53
N ILE A 2 14.58 23.32 8.33
CA ILE A 2 14.37 21.95 7.79
C ILE A 2 12.99 21.92 7.14
N HIS A 3 12.93 21.49 5.88
CA HIS A 3 11.71 21.36 5.11
C HIS A 3 11.60 19.92 4.59
N PRO A 4 10.39 19.32 4.60
CA PRO A 4 9.16 19.85 5.21
C PRO A 4 9.21 19.87 6.74
N SER A 5 8.56 20.86 7.33
CA SER A 5 8.35 20.96 8.76
C SER A 5 7.21 20.04 9.21
N TYR A 6 7.20 19.68 10.48
CA TYR A 6 6.13 18.88 11.06
C TYR A 6 4.73 19.49 10.84
N VAL A 7 4.61 20.82 10.95
CA VAL A 7 3.32 21.52 10.77
C VAL A 7 2.83 21.40 9.33
N GLU A 8 3.74 21.46 8.36
CA GLU A 8 3.42 21.27 6.95
C GLU A 8 2.97 19.83 6.68
N LEU A 9 3.66 18.84 7.21
CA LEU A 9 3.27 17.43 7.10
C LEU A 9 1.90 17.17 7.72
N MET A 10 1.65 17.70 8.92
CA MET A 10 0.36 17.51 9.60
C MET A 10 -0.81 18.12 8.82
N LYS A 11 -0.61 19.31 8.24
CA LYS A 11 -1.61 19.95 7.38
C LYS A 11 -1.85 19.15 6.10
N LYS A 12 -0.77 18.68 5.47
CA LYS A 12 -0.84 17.91 4.23
C LYS A 12 -1.61 16.60 4.41
N VAL A 13 -1.29 15.85 5.46
CA VAL A 13 -1.93 14.55 5.74
C VAL A 13 -3.41 14.68 6.04
N ASN A 14 -3.82 15.75 6.74
CA ASN A 14 -5.22 15.98 7.08
C ASN A 14 -5.96 16.89 6.09
N GLN A 15 -5.38 17.21 4.93
CA GLN A 15 -5.96 18.19 4.00
C GLN A 15 -7.33 17.76 3.43
N ASP A 16 -7.56 16.45 3.34
CA ASP A 16 -8.73 15.84 2.70
C ASP A 16 -9.81 15.43 3.71
N VAL A 17 -9.62 15.73 5.00
CA VAL A 17 -10.58 15.41 6.06
C VAL A 17 -11.75 16.40 6.04
N VAL A 18 -12.98 15.89 6.05
CA VAL A 18 -14.17 16.74 6.07
C VAL A 18 -14.24 17.51 7.39
N VAL A 19 -14.64 18.79 7.31
CA VAL A 19 -14.77 19.64 8.50
C VAL A 19 -15.82 19.05 9.44
N GLY A 20 -15.39 18.62 10.62
CA GLY A 20 -16.24 17.98 11.63
C GLY A 20 -15.95 16.49 11.83
N GLU A 21 -15.19 15.86 10.94
CA GLU A 21 -14.70 14.49 11.11
C GLU A 21 -13.37 14.46 11.89
N GLU A 22 -13.04 13.29 12.43
CA GLU A 22 -11.78 13.11 13.15
C GLU A 22 -10.58 13.19 12.19
N PRO A 23 -9.49 13.88 12.57
CA PRO A 23 -8.30 13.96 11.74
C PRO A 23 -7.65 12.58 11.62
N VAL A 24 -7.20 12.23 10.40
CA VAL A 24 -6.44 11.01 10.12
C VAL A 24 -5.21 10.92 11.01
N VAL A 25 -4.56 12.06 11.28
CA VAL A 25 -3.45 12.12 12.22
C VAL A 25 -3.62 13.26 13.21
N ASN A 26 -3.55 12.94 14.50
CA ASN A 26 -3.53 13.90 15.61
C ASN A 26 -2.18 13.98 16.35
N SER A 27 -1.23 13.10 16.04
CA SER A 27 0.03 12.97 16.79
C SER A 27 1.28 13.00 15.89
N ARG A 28 2.37 13.57 16.43
CA ARG A 28 3.71 13.51 15.84
C ARG A 28 4.17 12.07 15.60
N TYR A 29 3.82 11.17 16.52
CA TYR A 29 4.28 9.80 16.49
C TYR A 29 3.73 9.02 15.30
N SER A 30 2.50 9.30 14.87
CA SER A 30 1.90 8.63 13.71
C SER A 30 2.69 8.92 12.42
N ILE A 31 3.10 10.17 12.19
CA ILE A 31 3.94 10.55 11.05
C ILE A 31 5.30 9.87 11.13
N VAL A 32 5.92 9.84 12.31
CA VAL A 32 7.22 9.17 12.51
C VAL A 32 7.11 7.67 12.22
N CYS A 33 6.07 7.02 12.73
CA CYS A 33 5.84 5.60 12.51
C CYS A 33 5.58 5.29 11.03
N ALA A 34 4.76 6.08 10.35
CA ALA A 34 4.45 5.88 8.93
C ALA A 34 5.69 6.05 8.05
N THR A 35 6.44 7.15 8.24
CA THR A 35 7.67 7.42 7.48
C THR A 35 8.78 6.42 7.81
N ALA A 36 8.89 5.95 9.04
CA ALA A 36 9.84 4.90 9.42
C ALA A 36 9.49 3.54 8.80
N LYS A 37 8.21 3.16 8.75
CA LYS A 37 7.75 1.94 8.07
C LYS A 37 8.07 2.02 6.57
N ARG A 38 7.68 3.12 5.91
CA ARG A 38 7.96 3.32 4.50
C ARG A 38 9.46 3.34 4.18
N ALA A 39 10.27 3.97 5.03
CA ALA A 39 11.72 3.94 4.87
C ALA A 39 12.30 2.51 4.92
N ARG A 40 11.74 1.61 5.74
CA ARG A 40 12.14 0.20 5.75
C ARG A 40 11.77 -0.50 4.46
N GLU A 41 10.57 -0.29 3.94
CA GLU A 41 10.16 -0.85 2.64
C GLU A 41 11.15 -0.46 1.53
N ILE A 42 11.58 0.80 1.50
CA ILE A 42 12.58 1.28 0.53
C ILE A 42 13.93 0.57 0.72
N ILE A 43 14.36 0.36 1.97
CA ILE A 43 15.59 -0.38 2.28
C ILE A 43 15.48 -1.85 1.83
N ASP A 44 14.30 -2.44 1.97
CA ASP A 44 13.99 -3.81 1.56
C ASP A 44 13.80 -3.96 0.03
N GLY A 45 13.98 -2.87 -0.72
CA GLY A 45 13.99 -2.86 -2.19
C GLY A 45 12.72 -2.31 -2.85
N ALA A 46 11.79 -1.72 -2.10
CA ALA A 46 10.65 -1.03 -2.70
C ALA A 46 11.11 0.23 -3.43
N GLU A 47 10.61 0.43 -4.65
CA GLU A 47 10.92 1.61 -5.45
C GLU A 47 10.34 2.88 -4.80
N PRO A 48 11.14 3.97 -4.73
CA PRO A 48 10.66 5.31 -4.39
C PRO A 48 9.59 5.82 -5.34
N MET A 49 8.59 6.52 -4.82
CA MET A 49 7.49 7.09 -5.59
C MET A 49 7.76 8.55 -5.91
N ASN A 50 7.90 8.88 -7.20
CA ASN A 50 7.96 10.27 -7.70
C ASN A 50 9.03 11.17 -7.05
N ILE A 51 10.16 10.61 -6.59
CA ILE A 51 11.24 11.38 -5.95
C ILE A 51 12.41 11.60 -6.91
N GLU A 52 12.76 12.87 -7.14
CA GLU A 52 13.96 13.23 -7.90
C GLU A 52 15.24 12.84 -7.18
N ASN A 53 16.20 12.29 -7.93
CA ASN A 53 17.51 11.85 -7.41
C ASN A 53 17.38 10.94 -6.18
N ALA A 54 16.39 10.03 -6.18
CA ALA A 54 16.13 9.13 -5.07
C ALA A 54 17.36 8.27 -4.70
N ASP A 55 18.16 7.91 -5.70
CA ASP A 55 19.44 7.20 -5.56
C ASP A 55 20.46 7.90 -4.64
N LYS A 56 20.35 9.23 -4.49
CA LYS A 56 21.25 10.05 -3.67
C LYS A 56 20.64 10.46 -2.32
N LYS A 57 19.40 10.06 -2.05
CA LYS A 57 18.68 10.41 -0.82
C LYS A 57 18.66 9.22 0.15
N LYS A 58 18.62 9.51 1.44
CA LYS A 58 18.40 8.48 2.46
C LYS A 58 16.95 8.03 2.40
N ALA A 59 16.70 6.74 2.66
CA ALA A 59 15.34 6.16 2.64
C ALA A 59 14.32 6.95 3.49
N LEU A 60 14.73 7.44 4.67
CA LEU A 60 13.87 8.26 5.52
C LEU A 60 13.53 9.62 4.88
N SER A 61 14.49 10.26 4.19
CA SER A 61 14.25 11.52 3.48
C SER A 61 13.26 11.32 2.33
N ILE A 62 13.40 10.23 1.59
CA ILE A 62 12.47 9.82 0.53
C ILE A 62 11.06 9.64 1.11
N ALA A 63 10.91 8.86 2.17
CA ALA A 63 9.60 8.60 2.79
C ALA A 63 8.91 9.88 3.31
N VAL A 64 9.67 10.84 3.84
CA VAL A 64 9.13 12.14 4.28
C VAL A 64 8.68 12.99 3.09
N GLU A 65 9.42 12.95 1.97
CA GLU A 65 9.10 13.66 0.74
C GLU A 65 7.88 13.05 0.04
N GLU A 66 7.79 11.72 -0.04
CA GLU A 66 6.61 11.00 -0.54
C GLU A 66 5.35 11.37 0.27
N LEU A 67 5.46 11.45 1.61
CA LEU A 67 4.34 11.88 2.47
C LEU A 67 3.93 13.32 2.20
N TYR A 68 4.90 14.20 1.98
CA TYR A 68 4.64 15.62 1.70
C TYR A 68 4.04 15.85 0.32
N ASN A 69 4.47 15.08 -0.68
CA ASN A 69 3.94 15.13 -2.04
C ASN A 69 2.54 14.48 -2.13
N GLY A 70 2.22 13.60 -1.18
CA GLY A 70 0.96 12.85 -1.12
C GLY A 70 1.02 11.48 -1.78
N ASP A 71 2.21 11.05 -2.22
CA ASP A 71 2.45 9.70 -2.76
C ASP A 71 2.33 8.62 -1.67
N LEU A 72 2.71 8.96 -0.43
CA LEU A 72 2.47 8.14 0.75
C LEU A 72 1.25 8.68 1.52
N LYS A 73 0.22 7.83 1.69
CA LYS A 73 -0.98 8.18 2.47
C LYS A 73 -1.05 7.37 3.77
N ILE A 74 -1.34 8.06 4.88
CA ILE A 74 -1.72 7.43 6.14
C ILE A 74 -3.23 7.21 6.10
N LEU A 75 -3.68 6.01 6.41
CA LEU A 75 -5.11 5.65 6.37
C LEU A 75 -5.72 5.68 7.78
N SER A 76 -7.00 6.03 7.88
CA SER A 76 -7.79 5.88 9.09
C SER A 76 -8.10 4.40 9.37
N GLU A 77 -8.59 4.09 10.57
CA GLU A 77 -8.98 2.72 10.94
C GLU A 77 -10.10 2.20 10.03
N GLU A 78 -11.07 3.04 9.71
CA GLU A 78 -12.18 2.73 8.80
C GLU A 78 -11.69 2.44 7.37
N GLU A 79 -10.77 3.26 6.84
CA GLU A 79 -10.17 3.05 5.51
C GLU A 79 -9.35 1.74 5.46
N VAL A 80 -8.67 1.40 6.57
CA VAL A 80 -7.93 0.14 6.69
C VAL A 80 -8.89 -1.06 6.69
N GLU A 81 -9.99 -0.98 7.43
CA GLU A 81 -11.00 -2.05 7.47
C GLU A 81 -11.65 -2.26 6.10
N GLU A 82 -12.04 -1.19 5.41
CA GLU A 82 -12.59 -1.26 4.06
C GLU A 82 -11.60 -1.87 3.07
N LYS A 83 -10.33 -1.47 3.13
CA LYS A 83 -9.27 -2.03 2.28
C LYS A 83 -9.05 -3.51 2.57
N ASN A 84 -9.04 -3.91 3.84
CA ASN A 84 -8.89 -5.32 4.23
C ASN A 84 -10.05 -6.17 3.72
N LYS A 85 -11.29 -5.67 3.81
CA LYS A 85 -12.47 -6.35 3.27
C LYS A 85 -12.37 -6.53 1.76
N LYS A 86 -12.05 -5.47 1.01
CA LYS A 86 -11.81 -5.56 -0.45
C LYS A 86 -10.72 -6.57 -0.79
N LEU A 87 -9.62 -6.58 -0.03
CA LEU A 87 -8.56 -7.58 -0.21
C LEU A 87 -9.03 -9.02 0.07
N GLN A 88 -9.95 -9.23 1.01
CA GLN A 88 -10.52 -10.55 1.27
C GLN A 88 -11.39 -10.99 0.08
N GLU A 89 -12.29 -10.13 -0.38
CA GLU A 89 -13.16 -10.40 -1.56
C GLU A 89 -12.32 -10.75 -2.80
N LEU A 90 -11.30 -9.94 -3.13
CA LEU A 90 -10.37 -10.21 -4.24
C LEU A 90 -9.62 -11.54 -4.11
N LYS A 91 -9.28 -11.96 -2.88
CA LYS A 91 -8.61 -13.25 -2.65
C LYS A 91 -9.56 -14.43 -2.83
N GLU A 92 -10.83 -14.27 -2.43
CA GLU A 92 -11.86 -15.28 -2.62
C GLU A 92 -12.14 -15.48 -4.12
N ASP A 93 -12.32 -14.40 -4.87
CA ASP A 93 -12.52 -14.46 -6.33
C ASP A 93 -11.35 -15.17 -7.02
N LEU A 94 -10.11 -14.78 -6.73
CA LEU A 94 -8.92 -15.41 -7.30
C LEU A 94 -8.80 -16.89 -6.93
N SER A 95 -9.25 -17.28 -5.73
CA SER A 95 -9.29 -18.67 -5.31
C SER A 95 -10.29 -19.48 -6.13
N THR A 96 -11.45 -18.92 -6.46
CA THR A 96 -12.46 -19.60 -7.29
C THR A 96 -11.96 -19.82 -8.72
N ASP A 97 -11.35 -18.81 -9.34
CA ASP A 97 -10.77 -18.90 -10.68
C ASP A 97 -9.65 -19.94 -10.75
N LYS A 98 -8.76 -19.97 -9.74
CA LYS A 98 -7.68 -20.97 -9.65
C LYS A 98 -8.23 -22.39 -9.59
N TYR A 99 -9.27 -22.61 -8.77
CA TYR A 99 -9.92 -23.92 -8.66
C TYR A 99 -10.59 -24.35 -9.97
N ALA A 100 -11.25 -23.43 -10.68
CA ALA A 100 -11.85 -23.71 -11.99
C ALA A 100 -10.80 -24.12 -13.03
N TYR A 101 -9.65 -23.43 -13.06
CA TYR A 101 -8.55 -23.75 -13.98
C TYR A 101 -7.91 -25.10 -13.65
N GLU A 102 -7.64 -25.39 -12.37
CA GLU A 102 -7.11 -26.69 -11.93
C GLU A 102 -8.05 -27.84 -12.33
N LYS A 103 -9.37 -27.64 -12.20
CA LYS A 103 -10.37 -28.62 -12.62
C LYS A 103 -10.33 -28.86 -14.13
N TYR A 104 -10.26 -27.81 -14.95
CA TYR A 104 -10.17 -27.93 -16.41
C TYR A 104 -8.94 -28.74 -16.85
N ILE A 105 -7.76 -28.40 -16.33
CA ILE A 105 -6.49 -29.08 -16.66
C ILE A 105 -6.53 -30.56 -16.28
N ASN A 106 -7.13 -30.91 -15.14
CA ASN A 106 -7.26 -32.30 -14.74
C ASN A 106 -8.24 -33.06 -15.66
N THR A 107 -9.29 -32.40 -16.14
CA THR A 107 -10.26 -32.99 -17.08
C THR A 107 -9.62 -33.28 -18.44
N GLU A 108 -8.77 -32.38 -18.97
CA GLU A 108 -8.07 -32.62 -20.25
C GLU A 108 -7.07 -33.78 -20.16
N LYS A 109 -6.32 -33.88 -19.05
CA LYS A 109 -5.40 -35.01 -18.82
C LYS A 109 -6.11 -36.35 -18.75
N GLU A 110 -7.31 -36.40 -18.17
CA GLU A 110 -8.13 -37.61 -18.17
C GLU A 110 -8.63 -37.97 -19.57
N THR A 111 -8.93 -36.99 -20.43
CA THR A 111 -9.36 -37.27 -21.81
C THR A 111 -8.23 -37.71 -22.74
N GLU A 112 -7.01 -37.18 -22.58
CA GLU A 112 -5.84 -37.61 -23.37
C GLU A 112 -5.41 -39.05 -23.03
N ALA A 113 -5.55 -39.47 -21.77
CA ALA A 113 -5.20 -40.82 -21.33
C ALA A 113 -6.14 -41.92 -21.87
N VAL A 114 -7.34 -41.57 -22.34
CA VAL A 114 -8.34 -42.55 -22.83
C VAL A 114 -8.23 -42.76 -24.36
N VAL A 115 -7.49 -41.91 -25.08
CA VAL A 115 -7.36 -41.98 -26.55
C VAL A 115 -6.12 -42.79 -26.99
N GLU A 116 -5.20 -43.12 -26.09
CA GLU A 116 -3.99 -43.91 -26.38
C GLU A 116 -4.13 -45.46 -26.19
N GLU A 117 -5.33 -46.02 -26.01
CA GLU A 117 -5.58 -47.48 -25.99
C GLU A 117 -6.23 -48.03 -27.28
#